data_AF-A0A1Y1MS69-F1
#
_entry.id   AF-A0A1Y1MS69-F1
#
_cell.length_a   1.000
_cell.length_b   1.000
_cell.length_c   1.000
_cell.angle_alpha   90.00
_cell.angle_beta   90.00
_cell.angle_gamma   90.00
#
_symmetry.space_group_name_H-M   'P 1'
#
loop_
_entity.id
_entity.type
_entity.pdbx_description
1 polymer ?
#
loop_
_entity_poly.entity_id
_entity_poly.type
_entity_poly.pdbx_seq_one_letter_code
_entity_poly.pdbx_strand_id
1 'polypeptide(L)'
;ILQALTHAEHVVQYVDHWEDNFHLYIQTEFCEEGTLEKFLGNVGRGGRLDDFRIFKILQDLCLGLKEIHDAGFMHLDMKPANILITFEGVLKIGDFGLAQPCTSTEGVDV
;
A
#
# COMPACT_ATOMS: atom_id res chain seq x y z
N ILE A 1 13.12 0.40 2.67
CA ILE A 1 12.08 0.05 1.68
C ILE A 1 11.32 1.31 1.25
N LEU A 2 10.58 1.98 2.13
CA LEU A 2 9.78 3.16 1.75
C LEU A 2 10.61 4.30 1.11
N GLN A 3 11.85 4.53 1.55
CA GLN A 3 12.76 5.49 0.91
C GLN A 3 13.06 5.19 -0.57
N ALA A 4 12.99 3.92 -1.00
CA ALA A 4 13.18 3.53 -2.39
C ALA A 4 11.90 3.69 -3.24
N LEU A 5 10.76 4.01 -2.61
CA LEU A 5 9.43 4.09 -3.22
C LEU A 5 8.86 5.53 -3.18
N THR A 6 9.70 6.54 -3.00
CA THR A 6 9.29 7.96 -2.93
C THR A 6 8.72 8.54 -4.23
N HIS A 7 8.80 7.79 -5.33
CA HIS A 7 8.19 8.14 -6.62
C HIS A 7 6.90 7.37 -6.91
N ALA A 8 6.55 6.38 -6.08
CA ALA A 8 5.41 5.52 -6.31
C ALA A 8 4.12 6.26 -5.96
N GLU A 9 3.18 6.37 -6.88
CA GLU A 9 1.94 7.13 -6.65
C GLU A 9 0.97 6.36 -5.72
N HIS A 10 1.01 5.03 -5.77
CA HIS A 10 0.07 4.13 -5.09
C HIS A 10 0.71 3.42 -3.88
N VAL A 11 1.78 3.99 -3.35
CA VAL A 11 2.39 3.62 -2.07
C VAL A 11 2.35 4.82 -1.13
N VAL A 12 2.20 4.56 0.17
CA VAL A 12 2.26 5.62 1.17
C VAL A 12 3.63 6.33 1.13
N GLN A 13 3.61 7.65 0.94
CA GLN A 13 4.81 8.46 0.82
C GLN A 13 5.51 8.57 2.17
N TYR A 14 6.79 8.27 2.15
CA TYR A 14 7.68 8.46 3.28
C TYR A 14 8.11 9.93 3.40
N VAL A 15 8.09 10.45 4.63
CA VAL A 15 8.51 11.82 4.93
C VAL A 15 9.81 11.82 5.71
N ASP A 16 9.83 11.20 6.90
CA ASP A 16 11.01 11.16 7.77
C ASP A 16 10.93 10.01 8.79
N HIS A 17 11.99 9.79 9.55
CA HIS A 17 12.02 8.90 10.70
C HIS A 17 12.94 9.45 11.79
N TRP A 18 12.64 9.12 13.03
CA TRP A 18 13.53 9.42 14.16
C TRP A 18 13.36 8.38 15.26
N GLU A 19 14.35 8.33 16.14
CA GLU A 19 14.28 7.53 17.36
C GLU A 19 14.17 8.46 18.56
N ASP A 20 13.21 8.19 19.44
CA ASP A 20 13.08 8.87 20.71
C ASP A 20 12.59 7.90 21.78
N ASN A 21 13.19 7.97 22.98
CA ASN A 21 12.82 7.11 24.12
C ASN A 21 12.74 5.61 23.78
N PHE A 22 13.67 5.06 23.00
CA PHE A 22 13.68 3.67 22.51
C PHE A 22 12.51 3.28 21.59
N HIS A 23 11.83 4.26 21.00
CA HIS A 23 10.79 4.03 20.00
C HIS A 23 11.25 4.59 18.66
N LEU A 24 11.07 3.80 17.61
CA LEU A 24 11.23 4.24 16.23
C LEU A 24 9.92 4.86 15.74
N TYR A 25 10.00 6.09 15.26
CA TYR A 25 8.90 6.81 14.63
C TYR A 25 9.13 6.88 13.13
N ILE A 26 8.10 6.54 12.36
CA ILE A 26 8.11 6.63 10.90
C ILE A 26 6.99 7.58 10.49
N GLN A 27 7.37 8.71 9.90
CA GLN A 27 6.44 9.69 9.38
C GLN A 27 6.15 9.41 7.91
N THR A 28 4.87 9.40 7.59
CA THR A 28 4.35 9.20 6.24
C THR A 28 3.31 10.27 5.92
N GLU A 29 2.88 10.33 4.67
CA GLU A 29 1.69 11.12 4.31
C GLU A 29 0.45 10.65 5.08
N PHE A 30 -0.45 11.58 5.38
CA PHE A 30 -1.72 11.27 6.02
C PHE A 30 -2.78 10.96 4.95
N CYS A 31 -3.48 9.85 5.10
CA CYS A 31 -4.57 9.44 4.22
C CYS A 31 -5.90 9.61 4.98
N GLU A 32 -6.68 10.63 4.61
CA GLU A 32 -7.80 11.17 5.37
C GLU A 32 -8.97 10.19 5.52
N GLU A 33 -9.20 9.36 4.51
CA GLU A 33 -10.35 8.45 4.45
C GLU A 33 -10.07 7.11 5.16
N GLY A 34 -8.88 6.96 5.76
CA GLY A 34 -8.50 5.79 6.53
C GLY A 34 -8.28 4.55 5.67
N THR A 35 -8.64 3.38 6.19
CA THR A 35 -8.34 2.08 5.54
C THR A 35 -9.46 1.60 4.62
N LEU A 36 -9.09 0.87 3.57
CA LEU A 36 -10.03 0.18 2.70
C LEU A 36 -10.89 -0.83 3.48
N GLU A 37 -10.35 -1.46 4.52
CA GLU A 37 -11.14 -2.32 5.43
C GLU A 37 -12.33 -1.58 6.04
N LYS A 38 -12.11 -0.37 6.59
CA LYS A 38 -13.18 0.45 7.17
C LYS A 38 -14.17 0.89 6.10
N PHE A 39 -13.68 1.31 4.94
CA PHE A 39 -14.52 1.68 3.80
C PHE A 39 -15.44 0.53 3.38
N LEU A 40 -14.88 -0.67 3.15
CA LEU A 40 -15.64 -1.85 2.77
C LEU A 40 -16.61 -2.31 3.88
N GLY A 41 -16.21 -2.19 5.15
CA GLY A 41 -17.08 -2.49 6.30
C GLY A 41 -18.29 -1.57 6.39
N ASN A 42 -18.14 -0.30 6.02
CA ASN A 42 -19.22 0.68 5.99
C ASN A 42 -20.14 0.46 4.78
N VAL A 43 -19.58 0.31 3.58
CA VAL A 43 -20.37 0.16 2.34
C VAL A 43 -21.03 -1.21 2.26
N GLY A 44 -20.37 -2.26 2.75
CA GLY A 44 -20.92 -3.62 2.78
C GLY A 44 -22.21 -3.77 3.59
N ARG A 45 -22.49 -2.86 4.53
CA ARG A 45 -23.79 -2.77 5.22
C ARG A 45 -24.89 -2.19 4.34
N GLY A 46 -24.54 -1.36 3.37
CA GLY A 46 -25.45 -0.67 2.45
C GLY A 46 -25.72 -1.42 1.14
N GLY A 47 -24.96 -2.47 0.83
CA GLY A 47 -25.14 -3.30 -0.36
C GLY A 47 -23.83 -3.63 -1.07
N ARG A 48 -23.92 -3.94 -2.37
CA ARG A 48 -22.76 -4.22 -3.21
C ARG A 48 -22.05 -2.92 -3.60
N LEU A 49 -20.73 -2.97 -3.71
CA LEU A 49 -19.97 -1.94 -4.39
C LEU A 49 -20.38 -1.91 -5.87
N ASP A 50 -20.45 -0.72 -6.46
CA ASP A 50 -20.59 -0.57 -7.90
C ASP A 50 -19.28 -0.94 -8.62
N ASP A 51 -19.42 -1.36 -9.88
CA ASP A 51 -18.30 -1.86 -10.68
C ASP A 51 -17.20 -0.82 -10.84
N PHE A 52 -17.53 0.47 -10.95
CA PHE A 52 -16.53 1.54 -11.11
C PHE A 52 -15.59 1.58 -9.90
N ARG A 53 -16.13 1.52 -8.68
CA ARG A 53 -15.30 1.45 -7.46
C ARG A 53 -14.46 0.19 -7.40
N ILE A 54 -15.00 -0.96 -7.80
CA ILE A 54 -14.26 -2.23 -7.84
C ILE A 54 -13.05 -2.10 -8.78
N PHE A 55 -13.26 -1.60 -10.00
CA PHE A 55 -12.19 -1.43 -10.97
C PHE A 55 -11.15 -0.39 -10.51
N LYS A 56 -11.57 0.71 -9.88
CA LYS A 56 -10.64 1.70 -9.31
C LYS A 56 -9.75 1.10 -8.22
N ILE A 57 -10.33 0.35 -7.28
CA ILE A 57 -9.58 -0.35 -6.24
C ILE A 57 -8.56 -1.30 -6.88
N LEU A 58 -9.00 -2.14 -7.83
CA LEU A 58 -8.12 -3.11 -8.48
C LEU A 58 -7.00 -2.44 -9.27
N GLN A 59 -7.32 -1.36 -10.00
CA GLN A 59 -6.35 -0.62 -10.79
C GLN A 59 -5.23 -0.05 -9.91
N ASP A 60 -5.59 0.70 -8.86
CA ASP A 60 -4.62 1.34 -7.97
C ASP A 60 -3.74 0.30 -7.25
N LEU A 61 -4.34 -0.80 -6.80
CA LEU A 61 -3.59 -1.88 -6.14
C LEU A 61 -2.63 -2.58 -7.11
N CYS A 62 -3.04 -2.80 -8.37
CA CYS A 62 -2.16 -3.37 -9.38
C CYS A 62 -1.01 -2.43 -9.73
N LEU A 63 -1.27 -1.12 -9.83
CA LEU A 63 -0.24 -0.12 -10.08
C LEU A 63 0.75 -0.04 -8.90
N GLY A 64 0.26 0.03 -7.66
CA GLY A 64 1.11 0.05 -6.48
C GLY A 64 1.95 -1.21 -6.32
N LEU A 65 1.36 -2.39 -6.55
CA LEU A 65 2.13 -3.64 -6.54
C LEU A 65 3.20 -3.67 -7.64
N LYS A 66 2.88 -3.16 -8.83
CA LYS A 66 3.87 -3.01 -9.89
C LYS A 66 5.03 -2.10 -9.46
N GLU A 67 4.75 -0.94 -8.87
CA GLU A 67 5.77 -0.01 -8.37
C GLU A 67 6.67 -0.68 -7.30
N ILE A 68 6.07 -1.44 -6.36
CA ILE A 68 6.80 -2.19 -5.33
C ILE A 68 7.70 -3.26 -5.96
N HIS A 69 7.17 -4.02 -6.92
CA HIS A 69 7.92 -5.11 -7.58
C HIS A 69 9.02 -4.57 -8.50
N ASP A 70 8.76 -3.50 -9.25
CA ASP A 70 9.75 -2.84 -10.12
C ASP A 70 10.91 -2.27 -9.28
N ALA A 71 10.66 -1.86 -8.04
CA ALA A 71 11.68 -1.47 -7.07
C ALA A 71 12.42 -2.65 -6.41
N GLY A 72 12.09 -3.90 -6.78
CA GLY A 72 12.76 -5.11 -6.29
C GLY A 72 12.30 -5.57 -4.92
N PHE A 73 11.06 -5.26 -4.50
CA PHE A 73 10.52 -5.70 -3.22
C PHE A 73 9.24 -6.54 -3.39
N MET A 74 8.93 -7.35 -2.39
CA MET A 74 7.66 -8.05 -2.22
C MET A 74 6.99 -7.53 -0.94
N HIS A 75 5.70 -7.17 -1.01
CA HIS A 75 4.97 -6.64 0.16
C HIS A 75 4.65 -7.72 1.20
N LEU A 76 4.24 -8.91 0.75
CA LEU A 76 3.90 -10.11 1.53
C LEU A 76 2.71 -10.01 2.52
N ASP A 77 2.17 -8.81 2.77
CA ASP A 77 0.99 -8.62 3.64
C ASP A 77 -0.12 -7.78 2.97
N MET A 78 -0.54 -8.19 1.76
CA MET A 78 -1.62 -7.49 1.04
C MET A 78 -2.99 -7.84 1.63
N LYS A 79 -3.64 -6.87 2.26
CA LYS A 79 -4.99 -6.97 2.83
C LYS A 79 -5.65 -5.59 2.93
N PRO A 80 -7.00 -5.48 2.98
CA PRO A 80 -7.68 -4.18 3.05
C PRO A 80 -7.28 -3.27 4.22
N ALA A 81 -6.82 -3.84 5.34
CA ALA A 81 -6.34 -3.06 6.49
C ALA A 81 -5.03 -2.30 6.20
N ASN A 82 -4.24 -2.78 5.24
CA ASN A 82 -2.95 -2.20 4.84
C ASN A 82 -3.09 -1.29 3.61
N ILE A 83 -4.31 -1.02 3.15
CA ILE A 83 -4.59 -0.10 2.05
C ILE A 83 -5.23 1.15 2.62
N LEU A 84 -4.61 2.30 2.40
CA LEU A 84 -5.09 3.61 2.82
C LEU A 84 -5.76 4.34 1.65
N ILE A 85 -6.63 5.30 1.96
CA ILE A 85 -7.37 6.08 0.98
C ILE A 85 -7.14 7.58 1.27
N THR A 86 -6.67 8.33 0.28
CA THR A 86 -6.50 9.78 0.40
C THR A 86 -7.84 10.51 0.29
N PHE A 87 -7.87 11.80 0.65
CA PHE A 87 -9.02 12.67 0.41
C PHE A 87 -9.51 12.68 -1.05
N GLU A 88 -8.59 12.61 -2.03
CA GLU A 88 -8.92 12.55 -3.46
C GLU A 88 -9.43 11.16 -3.91
N GLY A 89 -9.45 10.18 -3.02
CA GLY A 89 -9.88 8.81 -3.31
C GLY A 89 -8.83 7.94 -4.00
N VAL A 90 -7.55 8.31 -3.91
CA VAL A 90 -6.43 7.48 -4.39
C VAL A 90 -6.14 6.40 -3.35
N LEU A 91 -5.98 5.15 -3.79
CA LEU A 91 -5.60 4.07 -2.89
C LEU A 91 -4.08 3.93 -2.81
N LYS A 92 -3.57 3.79 -1.59
CA LYS A 92 -2.15 3.70 -1.28
C LYS A 92 -1.84 2.48 -0.45
N ILE A 93 -0.89 1.68 -0.91
CA ILE A 93 -0.39 0.52 -0.18
C ILE A 93 0.50 1.01 0.97
N GLY A 94 0.23 0.54 2.17
CA GLY A 94 0.99 0.81 3.38
C GLY A 94 1.33 -0.47 4.15
N ASP A 95 1.98 -0.31 5.29
CA ASP A 95 2.46 -1.40 6.17
C ASP A 95 3.42 -2.40 5.49
N PHE A 96 4.69 -2.01 5.46
CA PHE A 96 5.78 -2.81 4.91
C PHE A 96 6.47 -3.66 5.98
N GLY A 97 5.83 -3.95 7.11
CA GLY A 97 6.43 -4.68 8.23
C GLY A 97 6.94 -6.09 7.88
N LEU A 98 6.32 -6.73 6.89
CA LEU A 98 6.72 -8.05 6.38
C LEU A 98 7.42 -8.01 5.02
N ALA A 99 7.64 -6.83 4.45
CA ALA A 99 8.16 -6.70 3.10
C ALA A 99 9.61 -7.21 3.00
N GLN A 100 9.95 -7.83 1.87
CA GLN A 100 11.26 -8.44 1.63
C GLN A 100 11.82 -8.03 0.26
N PRO A 101 13.15 -7.97 0.08
CA PRO A 101 13.74 -7.90 -1.25
C PRO A 101 13.31 -9.11 -2.09
N CYS A 102 12.99 -8.87 -3.36
CA CYS A 102 12.73 -9.94 -4.30
C CYS A 102 14.06 -10.56 -4.69
N THR A 103 14.39 -11.72 -4.12
CA THR A 103 15.52 -12.51 -4.61
C THR A 103 15.07 -13.15 -5.92
N SER A 104 15.51 -12.59 -7.05
CA SER A 104 15.50 -13.34 -8.30
C SER A 104 16.41 -14.54 -8.08
N THR A 105 15.81 -15.71 -7.83
CA THR A 105 16.51 -16.95 -8.14
C THR A 105 16.81 -16.85 -9.62
N GLU A 106 18.10 -16.83 -9.96
CA GLU A 106 18.55 -17.02 -11.34
C GLU A 106 17.75 -18.19 -11.93
N GLY A 107 17.23 -17.98 -13.14
CA GLY A 107 16.13 -18.74 -13.72
C GLY A 107 16.18 -20.24 -13.44
N VAL A 108 15.04 -20.79 -13.01
CA VAL A 108 14.74 -22.16 -13.39
C VAL A 108 14.41 -22.11 -14.87
N ASP A 109 15.45 -22.22 -15.69
CA ASP A 109 15.32 -22.50 -17.11
C ASP A 109 14.45 -23.77 -17.25
N VAL A 110 13.31 -23.63 -17.94
CA VAL A 110 12.43 -24.74 -18.33
C VAL A 110 12.60 -25.02 -19.81
#